data_AF-A0A5C1I389-F1
#
_entry.id   AF-A0A5C1I389-F1
#
_cell.length_a   1.000
_cell.length_b   1.000
_cell.length_c   1.000
_cell.angle_alpha   90.00
_cell.angle_beta   90.00
_cell.angle_gamma   90.00
#
_symmetry.space_group_name_H-M   'P 1'
#
loop_
_entity.id
_entity.type
_entity.pdbx_description
1 polymer ?
#
loop_
_entity_poly.entity_id
_entity_poly.type
_entity_poly.pdbx_seq_one_letter_code
_entity_poly.pdbx_strand_id
1 'polypeptide(L)'
;MRTLGENIRKLRRQRNWSQEDVANRLNISIAAFSKIETGVTDINLSRLKTIAAVFDLSVIQLLAYDDPAYGFHSSTLEALNKKLKSREIEVVNLQKKVINLFEEVRMLKTQELSKSPISLITAVN
;
A
#
# COMPACT_ATOMS: atom_id res chain seq x y z
N MET A 1 -3.93 1.47 29.76
CA MET A 1 -4.32 1.92 28.41
C MET A 1 -3.29 2.95 27.99
N ARG A 2 -2.57 2.74 26.88
CA ARG A 2 -1.53 3.68 26.44
C ARG A 2 -2.17 5.00 26.05
N THR A 3 -1.58 6.11 26.45
CA THR A 3 -2.18 7.44 26.21
C THR A 3 -1.62 8.06 24.93
N LEU A 4 -2.38 8.97 24.31
CA LEU A 4 -1.92 9.75 23.16
C LEU A 4 -0.58 10.49 23.47
N GLY A 5 -0.42 11.00 24.69
CA GLY A 5 0.82 11.67 25.11
C GLY A 5 2.05 10.76 25.07
N GLU A 6 1.90 9.47 25.38
CA GLU A 6 2.97 8.47 25.26
C GLU A 6 3.36 8.21 23.81
N ASN A 7 2.39 8.11 22.90
CA ASN A 7 2.65 7.96 21.46
C ASN A 7 3.43 9.16 20.92
N ILE A 8 2.98 10.39 21.25
CA ILE A 8 3.66 11.64 20.86
C ILE A 8 5.10 11.66 21.37
N ARG A 9 5.32 11.28 22.64
CA ARG A 9 6.66 11.23 23.23
C ARG A 9 7.57 10.23 22.53
N LYS A 10 7.05 9.05 22.17
CA LYS A 10 7.82 8.03 21.43
C LYS A 10 8.23 8.53 20.04
N LEU A 11 7.27 9.05 19.27
CA LEU A 11 7.50 9.62 17.95
C LEU A 11 8.57 10.72 17.99
N ARG A 12 8.45 11.62 18.96
CA ARG A 12 9.42 12.70 19.18
C ARG A 12 10.83 12.15 19.42
N ARG A 13 10.98 11.17 20.30
CA ARG A 13 12.29 10.57 20.63
C ARG A 13 12.90 9.82 19.44
N GLN A 14 12.09 9.11 18.65
CA GLN A 14 12.58 8.43 17.44
C GLN A 14 13.10 9.41 16.38
N ARG A 15 12.52 10.61 16.31
CA ARG A 15 13.00 11.70 15.44
C ARG A 15 14.13 12.52 16.07
N ASN A 16 14.61 12.15 17.27
CA ASN A 16 15.61 12.89 18.05
C ASN A 16 15.23 14.36 18.33
N TRP A 17 13.94 14.63 18.49
CA TRP A 17 13.43 15.98 18.76
C TRP A 17 13.34 16.24 20.27
N SER A 18 13.67 17.46 20.68
CA SER A 18 13.39 17.98 22.02
C SER A 18 11.92 18.39 22.15
N GLN A 19 11.45 18.60 23.40
CA GLN A 19 10.10 19.15 23.61
C GLN A 19 9.97 20.56 23.01
N GLU A 20 11.06 21.33 23.00
CA GLU A 20 11.13 22.65 22.38
C GLU A 20 10.96 22.57 20.86
N ASP A 21 11.59 21.60 20.19
CA ASP A 21 11.46 21.43 18.73
C ASP A 21 10.01 21.24 18.29
N VAL A 22 9.26 20.42 19.02
CA VAL A 22 7.86 20.14 18.71
C VAL A 22 6.95 21.29 19.12
N ALA A 23 7.23 21.93 20.26
CA ALA A 23 6.51 23.12 20.70
C ALA A 23 6.62 24.26 19.66
N ASN A 24 7.82 24.48 19.12
CA ASN A 24 8.07 25.46 18.06
C ASN A 24 7.31 25.11 16.77
N ARG A 25 7.31 23.83 16.34
CA ARG A 25 6.54 23.37 15.16
C ARG A 25 5.03 23.51 15.33
N LEU A 26 4.54 23.38 16.56
CA LEU A 26 3.13 23.52 16.91
C LEU A 26 2.71 24.94 17.27
N ASN A 27 3.66 25.88 17.27
CA ASN A 27 3.50 27.26 17.69
C ASN A 27 2.82 27.37 19.08
N ILE A 28 3.37 26.65 20.07
CA ILE A 28 2.92 26.67 21.47
C ILE A 28 4.11 26.74 22.43
N SER A 29 3.85 27.03 23.70
CA SER A 29 4.91 26.99 24.71
C SER A 29 5.36 25.55 25.01
N ILE A 30 6.63 25.41 25.41
CA ILE A 30 7.21 24.14 25.86
C ILE A 30 6.38 23.53 27.00
N ALA A 31 5.90 24.37 27.93
CA ALA A 31 5.05 23.95 29.03
C ALA A 31 3.70 23.39 28.56
N ALA A 32 3.07 23.99 27.54
CA ALA A 32 1.84 23.48 26.95
C ALA A 32 2.08 22.12 26.27
N PHE A 33 3.18 21.97 25.53
CA PHE A 33 3.54 20.70 24.91
C PHE A 33 3.87 19.62 25.95
N SER A 34 4.53 19.98 27.05
CA SER A 34 4.81 19.05 28.15
C SER A 34 3.52 18.50 28.77
N LYS A 35 2.51 19.36 29.01
CA LYS A 35 1.17 18.94 29.48
C LYS A 35 0.44 18.02 28.50
N ILE A 36 0.66 18.20 27.20
CA ILE A 36 0.16 17.30 26.16
C ILE A 36 0.82 15.91 26.27
N GLU A 37 2.16 15.85 26.37
CA GLU A 37 2.87 14.57 26.49
C GLU A 37 2.57 13.83 27.80
N THR A 38 2.23 14.54 28.87
CA THR A 38 1.86 13.95 30.16
C THR A 38 0.37 13.65 30.29
N GLY A 39 -0.46 14.04 29.32
CA GLY A 39 -1.91 13.84 29.35
C GLY A 39 -2.65 14.73 30.35
N VAL A 40 -2.03 15.80 30.85
CA VAL A 40 -2.67 16.79 31.74
C VAL A 40 -3.66 17.67 30.99
N THR A 41 -3.44 17.88 29.69
CA THR A 41 -4.32 18.68 28.84
C THR A 41 -5.00 17.80 27.81
N ASP A 42 -6.33 17.79 27.83
CA ASP A 42 -7.13 17.17 26.78
C ASP A 42 -6.98 17.94 25.45
N ILE A 43 -6.87 17.17 24.37
CA ILE A 43 -6.60 17.70 23.04
C ILE A 43 -7.86 17.61 22.20
N ASN A 44 -8.29 18.74 21.62
CA ASN A 44 -9.39 18.73 20.67
C ASN A 44 -8.94 18.18 19.29
N LEU A 45 -9.91 17.83 18.44
CA LEU A 45 -9.64 17.25 17.12
C LEU A 45 -8.76 18.13 16.23
N SER A 46 -8.93 19.46 16.28
CA SER A 46 -8.14 20.39 15.46
C SER A 46 -6.66 20.36 15.84
N ARG A 47 -6.37 20.37 17.15
CA ARG A 47 -5.02 20.24 17.68
C ARG A 47 -4.44 18.85 17.39
N LEU A 48 -5.25 17.80 17.50
CA LEU A 48 -4.83 16.44 17.16
C LEU A 48 -4.39 16.33 15.69
N LYS A 49 -5.13 16.96 14.76
CA LYS A 49 -4.76 17.03 13.34
C LYS A 49 -3.44 17.75 13.11
N THR A 50 -3.21 18.87 13.79
CA THR A 50 -1.94 19.62 13.67
C THR A 50 -0.77 18.84 14.23
N ILE A 51 -0.94 18.14 15.36
CA ILE A 51 0.08 17.25 15.91
C ILE A 51 0.39 16.11 14.92
N ALA A 52 -0.64 15.45 14.37
CA ALA A 52 -0.44 14.38 13.39
C ALA A 52 0.35 14.89 12.17
N ALA A 53 0.02 16.08 11.66
CA ALA A 53 0.73 16.70 10.55
C ALA A 53 2.22 16.98 10.86
N VAL A 54 2.56 17.42 12.08
CA VAL A 54 3.97 17.63 12.48
C VAL A 54 4.80 16.34 12.41
N PHE A 55 4.17 15.18 12.59
CA PHE A 55 4.81 13.87 12.50
C PHE A 55 4.59 13.18 11.14
N ASP A 56 4.02 13.87 10.15
CA ASP A 56 3.69 13.31 8.82
C ASP A 56 2.80 12.06 8.90
N LEU A 57 1.87 12.05 9.88
CA LEU A 57 0.93 10.97 10.12
C LEU A 57 -0.51 11.43 9.90
N SER A 58 -1.37 10.48 9.55
CA SER A 58 -2.81 10.64 9.75
C SER A 58 -3.16 10.58 11.24
N VAL A 59 -4.32 11.13 11.61
CA VAL A 59 -4.83 11.09 12.99
C VAL A 59 -4.94 9.64 13.50
N ILE A 60 -5.38 8.72 12.64
CA ILE A 60 -5.53 7.30 12.99
C ILE A 60 -4.16 6.69 13.28
N GLN A 61 -3.15 6.95 12.44
CA GLN A 61 -1.79 6.48 12.66
C GLN A 61 -1.18 7.02 13.96
N LEU A 62 -1.44 8.28 14.31
CA LEU A 62 -0.96 8.86 15.57
C LEU A 62 -1.61 8.19 16.80
N LEU A 63 -2.91 7.94 16.74
CA LEU A 63 -3.65 7.29 17.84
C LEU A 63 -3.26 5.81 18.00
N ALA A 64 -3.07 5.12 16.88
CA ALA A 64 -2.76 3.69 16.85
C ALA A 64 -1.25 3.38 16.78
N TYR A 65 -0.39 4.40 16.95
CA TYR A 65 1.05 4.32 16.67
C TYR A 65 1.75 3.15 17.38
N ASP A 66 1.37 2.90 18.63
CA ASP A 66 1.93 1.85 19.47
C ASP A 66 0.88 0.80 19.83
N ASP A 67 -0.13 0.63 18.98
CA ASP A 67 -1.10 -0.45 19.07
C ASP A 67 -0.57 -1.68 18.29
N PRO A 68 -0.29 -2.81 18.98
CA PRO A 68 0.17 -4.03 18.32
C PRO A 68 -0.77 -4.51 17.22
N ALA A 69 -2.08 -4.27 17.36
CA ALA A 69 -3.07 -4.62 16.35
C ALA A 69 -2.84 -3.81 15.07
N TYR A 70 -2.55 -2.51 15.17
CA TYR A 70 -2.35 -1.65 14.00
C TYR A 70 -1.10 -2.04 13.19
N GLY A 71 0.01 -2.35 13.87
CA GLY A 71 1.23 -2.82 13.22
C GLY A 71 1.04 -4.13 12.45
N PHE A 72 0.25 -5.06 13.00
CA PHE A 72 -0.08 -6.33 12.35
C PHE A 72 -0.96 -6.15 11.10
N HIS A 73 -1.94 -5.24 11.14
CA HIS A 73 -2.77 -4.95 9.98
C HIS A 73 -1.95 -4.34 8.83
N SER A 74 -1.00 -3.45 9.13
CA SER A 74 -0.16 -2.83 8.11
C SER A 74 0.74 -3.85 7.39
N SER A 75 1.40 -4.75 8.13
CA SER A 75 2.27 -5.77 7.53
C SER A 75 1.48 -6.84 6.75
N THR A 76 0.30 -7.19 7.24
CA THR A 76 -0.61 -8.11 6.54
C THR A 76 -1.09 -7.52 5.22
N LEU A 77 -1.46 -6.23 5.21
CA LEU A 77 -1.90 -5.52 4.01
C LEU A 77 -0.78 -5.44 2.96
N GLU A 78 0.46 -5.17 3.40
CA GLU A 78 1.63 -5.14 2.51
C GLU A 78 1.89 -6.51 1.87
N ALA A 79 1.84 -7.58 2.67
CA ALA A 79 2.00 -8.95 2.18
C ALA A 79 0.89 -9.33 1.17
N LEU A 80 -0.36 -8.95 1.44
CA LEU A 80 -1.50 -9.16 0.54
C LEU A 80 -1.33 -8.40 -0.77
N ASN A 81 -0.93 -7.12 -0.72
CA ASN A 81 -0.67 -6.31 -1.92
C ASN A 81 0.45 -6.90 -2.78
N LYS A 82 1.52 -7.40 -2.14
CA LYS A 82 2.60 -8.09 -2.86
C LYS A 82 2.09 -9.36 -3.56
N LYS A 83 1.24 -10.14 -2.88
CA LYS A 83 0.63 -11.35 -3.44
C LYS A 83 -0.36 -11.03 -4.57
N LEU A 84 -1.13 -9.96 -4.46
CA LEU A 84 -2.01 -9.47 -5.53
C LEU A 84 -1.19 -9.10 -6.77
N LYS A 85 -0.14 -8.29 -6.59
CA LYS A 85 0.74 -7.89 -7.68
C LYS A 85 1.39 -9.07 -8.39
N SER A 86 1.81 -10.11 -7.65
CA SER A 86 2.36 -11.32 -8.28
C SER A 86 1.31 -12.09 -9.08
N ARG A 87 0.07 -12.16 -8.58
CA ARG A 87 -1.04 -12.83 -9.29
C ARG A 87 -1.44 -12.06 -10.55
N GLU A 88 -1.43 -10.73 -10.52
CA GLU A 88 -1.68 -9.91 -11.72
C GLU A 88 -0.66 -10.22 -12.83
N ILE A 89 0.63 -10.31 -12.49
CA ILE A 89 1.69 -10.68 -13.44
C ILE A 89 1.45 -12.08 -14.01
N GLU A 90 1.08 -13.04 -13.16
CA GLU A 90 0.78 -14.40 -13.59
C GLU A 90 -0.41 -14.47 -14.55
N VAL A 91 -1.49 -13.74 -14.26
CA VAL A 91 -2.65 -13.63 -15.14
C VAL A 91 -2.24 -13.09 -16.51
N VAL A 92 -1.43 -12.02 -16.55
CA VAL A 92 -0.91 -11.47 -17.81
C VAL A 92 -0.08 -12.51 -18.58
N ASN A 93 0.77 -13.27 -17.89
CA ASN A 93 1.58 -14.31 -18.52
C ASN A 93 0.74 -15.46 -19.08
N LEU A 94 -0.31 -15.86 -18.36
CA LEU A 94 -1.24 -16.89 -18.81
C LEU A 94 -2.05 -16.41 -20.01
N GLN A 95 -2.51 -15.16 -20.01
CA GLN A 95 -3.18 -14.56 -21.17
C GLN A 95 -2.30 -14.60 -22.42
N LYS A 96 -1.01 -14.26 -22.30
CA LYS A 96 -0.04 -14.37 -23.40
C LYS A 96 0.10 -15.80 -23.92
N LYS A 97 0.20 -16.80 -23.02
CA LYS A 97 0.27 -18.22 -23.42
C LYS A 97 -0.98 -18.65 -24.18
N VAL A 98 -2.15 -18.24 -23.72
CA VAL A 98 -3.43 -18.55 -24.38
C VAL A 98 -3.47 -17.96 -25.79
N ILE A 99 -3.05 -16.70 -25.96
CA ILE A 99 -2.97 -16.05 -27.28
C ILE A 99 -2.05 -16.85 -28.22
N ASN A 100 -0.84 -17.17 -27.77
CA ASN A 100 0.12 -17.92 -28.58
C ASN A 100 -0.42 -19.29 -29.00
N LEU A 101 -1.07 -20.02 -28.10
CA LEU A 101 -1.68 -21.32 -28.41
C LEU A 101 -2.82 -21.19 -29.42
N PHE A 102 -3.65 -20.14 -29.32
CA PHE A 102 -4.70 -19.88 -30.31
C PHE A 102 -4.13 -19.56 -31.69
N GLU A 103 -3.02 -18.82 -31.76
CA GLU A 103 -2.31 -18.54 -33.00
C GLU A 103 -1.73 -19.82 -33.61
N GLU A 104 -1.10 -20.67 -32.81
CA GLU A 104 -0.54 -21.96 -33.25
C GLU A 104 -1.61 -22.87 -33.83
N VAL A 105 -2.74 -23.04 -33.13
CA VAL A 105 -3.89 -23.83 -33.63
C VAL A 105 -4.44 -23.25 -34.93
N ARG A 106 -4.53 -21.92 -35.05
CA ARG A 106 -4.96 -21.25 -36.29
C ARG A 106 -4.01 -21.56 -37.46
N MET A 107 -2.69 -21.54 -37.21
CA MET A 107 -1.69 -21.83 -38.25
C MET A 107 -1.76 -23.29 -38.70
N LEU A 108 -1.84 -24.24 -37.75
CA LEU A 108 -1.95 -25.67 -38.06
C LEU A 108 -3.19 -25.97 -38.90
N LYS A 109 -4.34 -25.39 -38.54
CA LYS A 109 -5.59 -25.57 -39.30
C LYS A 109 -5.50 -25.03 -40.73
N THR A 110 -4.78 -23.93 -40.92
CA THR A 110 -4.54 -23.34 -42.25
C THR A 110 -3.64 -24.25 -43.10
N GLN A 111 -2.61 -24.87 -42.50
CA GLN A 111 -1.75 -25.83 -43.19
C GLN A 111 -2.50 -27.11 -43.58
N GLU A 112 -3.40 -27.63 -42.75
CA GLU A 112 -4.22 -28.80 -43.11
C GLU A 112 -5.17 -28.52 -44.28
N LEU A 113 -5.81 -27.35 -44.30
CA LEU A 113 -6.68 -26.93 -45.43
C LEU A 113 -5.92 -26.84 -46.76
N SER A 114 -4.65 -26.40 -46.75
CA SER A 114 -3.80 -26.36 -47.94
C SER A 114 -3.35 -27.74 -48.45
N LYS A 115 -3.43 -28.79 -47.63
CA LYS A 115 -3.04 -30.16 -47.97
C LYS A 115 -4.21 -31.01 -48.48
N SER A 116 -5.44 -30.50 -48.44
CA SER A 116 -6.62 -31.23 -48.91
C SER A 116 -6.58 -31.42 -50.44
N PRO A 117 -6.71 -32.66 -50.96
CA PRO A 117 -6.49 -32.99 -52.37
C PRO A 117 -7.55 -32.43 -53.35
N ILE A 118 -8.49 -31.61 -52.89
CA ILE A 118 -9.56 -31.05 -53.74
C ILE A 118 -9.02 -30.06 -54.79
N SER A 119 -7.81 -29.50 -54.62
CA SER A 119 -7.18 -28.63 -55.62
C SER A 119 -6.52 -29.36 -56.80
N LEU A 120 -6.39 -30.70 -56.77
CA LEU A 120 -5.79 -31.46 -57.87
C LEU A 120 -6.79 -31.82 -58.98
N ILE A 121 -8.10 -31.69 -58.76
CA ILE A 121 -9.12 -32.13 -59.72
C ILE A 121 -9.48 -31.06 -60.76
N THR A 122 -9.14 -29.78 -60.55
CA THR A 122 -9.49 -28.70 -61.49
C THR A 122 -8.45 -28.44 -62.58
N ALA A 123 -7.36 -29.22 -62.67
CA ALA A 123 -6.27 -29.00 -63.63
C ALA A 123 -6.27 -29.95 -64.85
N VAL A 124 -7.33 -30.74 -65.08
CA VAL A 124 -7.36 -31.78 -66.14
C VAL A 124 -8.52 -31.62 -67.14
N ASN A 125 -9.17 -30.46 -67.25
CA ASN A 125 -10.09 -30.19 -68.37
C ASN A 125 -9.74 -28.90 -69.10
#